data_AF-A0A8K0G7I9-F1
#
_entry.id   AF-A0A8K0G7I9-F1
#
_cell.length_a   1.000
_cell.length_b   1.000
_cell.length_c   1.000
_cell.angle_alpha   90.00
_cell.angle_beta   90.00
_cell.angle_gamma   90.00
#
_symmetry.space_group_name_H-M   'P 1'
#
loop_
_entity.id
_entity.type
_entity.pdbx_description
1 polymer ?
#
loop_
_entity_poly.entity_id
_entity_poly.type
_entity_poly.pdbx_seq_one_letter_code
_entity_poly.pdbx_strand_id
1 'polypeptide(L)'
;MHNELNDVTKNFINSQLRNVNKTNGKRWTTEDKAFALSLYKRIPRLYRYLENQFELPSIRTLTTVLSKIPFASGLNPAILNYLKTQVSQMTELEKFVTIAFDEISFAKGFYYVGNKQTICGFEDLGHLGLKVIATICDQGTTNQAALSALCNETNKNGGGYDFIINNQTVFVIYDVPHLFKNTRNCLIKCKIEFGPNKFAKLGHIQNAYELDLKVRTYKQLRKLKQHYFNSADSYIKMRVKIAVQQLSESFAAAIETFTAVGLMPTEASHTAEF
;
A
#
# COMPACT_ATOMS: atom_id res chain seq x y z
N MET A 1 -39.75 10.84 17.02
CA MET A 1 -38.56 10.11 16.57
C MET A 1 -38.89 8.62 16.62
N HIS A 2 -39.04 7.97 15.46
CA HIS A 2 -39.24 6.52 15.43
C HIS A 2 -37.95 5.83 15.87
N ASN A 3 -37.94 5.33 17.11
CA ASN A 3 -36.89 4.47 17.65
C ASN A 3 -37.07 3.05 17.07
N GLU A 4 -36.83 2.88 15.78
CA GLU A 4 -36.79 1.54 15.19
C GLU A 4 -35.38 0.97 15.23
N LEU A 5 -35.27 -0.28 15.68
CA LEU A 5 -34.05 -1.06 15.57
C LEU A 5 -33.65 -1.17 14.09
N ASN A 6 -32.36 -0.98 13.80
CA ASN A 6 -31.85 -1.23 12.45
C ASN A 6 -31.96 -2.72 12.09
N ASP A 7 -31.94 -3.01 10.80
CA ASP A 7 -32.17 -4.37 10.29
C ASP A 7 -31.11 -5.37 10.75
N VAL A 8 -29.86 -4.93 10.93
CA VAL A 8 -28.78 -5.79 11.43
C VAL A 8 -29.08 -6.23 12.86
N THR A 9 -29.50 -5.30 13.73
CA THR A 9 -29.87 -5.60 15.11
C THR A 9 -31.12 -6.46 15.19
N LYS A 10 -32.15 -6.16 14.38
CA LYS A 10 -33.35 -7.01 14.25
C LYS A 10 -32.97 -8.43 13.85
N ASN A 11 -32.13 -8.58 12.82
CA ASN A 11 -31.66 -9.88 12.33
C ASN A 11 -30.84 -10.63 13.37
N PHE A 12 -29.94 -9.94 14.08
CA PHE A 12 -29.14 -10.54 15.14
C PHE A 12 -30.02 -11.08 16.28
N ILE A 13 -30.96 -10.28 16.79
CA ILE A 13 -31.89 -10.70 17.85
C ILE A 13 -32.73 -11.89 17.39
N ASN A 14 -33.29 -11.83 16.17
CA ASN A 14 -34.05 -12.93 15.59
C ASN A 14 -33.21 -14.20 15.43
N SER A 15 -31.91 -14.07 15.17
CA SER A 15 -30.96 -15.18 15.14
C SER A 15 -30.78 -15.84 16.50
N GLN A 16 -30.64 -15.03 17.56
CA GLN A 16 -30.54 -15.51 18.94
C GLN A 16 -31.79 -16.28 19.33
N LEU A 17 -32.98 -15.68 19.16
CA LEU A 17 -34.26 -16.30 19.51
C LEU A 17 -34.52 -17.62 18.76
N ARG A 18 -34.07 -17.72 17.51
CA ARG A 18 -34.23 -18.93 16.68
C ARG A 18 -33.40 -20.13 17.18
N ASN A 19 -32.29 -19.86 17.85
CA ASN A 19 -31.30 -20.87 18.21
C ASN A 19 -31.14 -21.08 19.72
N VAL A 20 -31.67 -20.20 20.58
CA VAL A 20 -31.52 -20.25 22.06
C VAL A 20 -31.95 -21.58 22.68
N ASN A 21 -33.04 -22.19 22.21
CA ASN A 21 -33.55 -23.45 22.77
C ASN A 21 -32.95 -24.70 22.12
N LYS A 22 -31.94 -24.54 21.25
CA LYS A 22 -31.38 -25.64 20.48
C LYS A 22 -29.98 -25.95 20.97
N THR A 23 -29.79 -27.15 21.50
CA THR A 23 -28.44 -27.67 21.78
C THR A 23 -27.76 -28.14 20.49
N ASN A 24 -28.53 -28.79 19.60
CA ASN A 24 -28.08 -29.31 18.31
C ASN A 24 -28.95 -28.77 17.15
N GLY A 25 -28.44 -28.83 15.93
CA GLY A 25 -29.22 -28.49 14.72
C GLY A 25 -29.55 -27.00 14.57
N LYS A 26 -28.72 -26.11 15.13
CA LYS A 26 -28.82 -24.65 14.95
C LYS A 26 -28.80 -24.30 13.46
N ARG A 27 -29.73 -23.44 13.02
CA ARG A 27 -29.88 -23.06 11.61
C ARG A 27 -29.53 -21.59 11.45
N TRP A 28 -28.62 -21.32 10.51
CA TRP A 28 -28.08 -19.99 10.23
C TRP A 28 -28.45 -19.56 8.81
N THR A 29 -29.02 -18.37 8.70
CA THR A 29 -29.29 -17.70 7.41
C THR A 29 -27.99 -17.24 6.75
N THR A 30 -28.08 -16.70 5.53
CA THR A 30 -26.90 -16.16 4.85
C THR A 30 -26.44 -14.87 5.52
N GLU A 31 -27.39 -14.07 6.00
CA GLU A 31 -27.19 -12.82 6.72
C GLU A 31 -26.51 -13.08 8.07
N ASP A 32 -26.95 -14.11 8.80
CA ASP A 32 -26.30 -14.54 10.05
C ASP A 32 -24.83 -14.89 9.83
N LYS A 33 -24.56 -15.69 8.79
CA LYS A 33 -23.21 -16.15 8.45
C LYS A 33 -22.35 -14.98 7.99
N ALA A 34 -22.89 -14.06 7.19
CA ALA A 34 -22.19 -12.88 6.72
C ALA A 34 -21.82 -11.94 7.88
N PHE A 35 -22.78 -11.67 8.78
CA PHE A 35 -22.54 -10.88 9.99
C PHE A 35 -21.46 -11.52 10.88
N ALA A 36 -21.64 -12.80 11.22
CA ALA A 36 -20.69 -13.56 12.03
C ALA A 36 -19.29 -13.63 11.39
N LEU A 37 -19.22 -13.86 10.08
CA LEU A 37 -17.97 -13.87 9.32
C LEU A 37 -17.28 -12.51 9.35
N SER A 38 -18.05 -11.40 9.22
CA SER A 38 -17.50 -10.05 9.30
C SER A 38 -16.86 -9.76 10.66
N LEU A 39 -17.48 -10.23 11.75
CA LEU A 39 -16.97 -10.08 13.11
C LEU A 39 -15.72 -10.95 13.31
N TYR A 40 -15.77 -12.22 12.89
CA TYR A 40 -14.66 -13.16 12.98
C TYR A 40 -13.43 -12.67 12.20
N LYS A 41 -13.63 -12.13 10.99
CA LYS A 41 -12.53 -11.62 10.15
C LYS A 41 -11.87 -10.35 10.68
N ARG A 42 -12.62 -9.52 11.42
CA ARG A 42 -12.06 -8.34 12.09
C ARG A 42 -11.27 -8.71 13.34
N ILE A 43 -11.88 -9.47 14.26
CA ILE A 43 -11.25 -9.83 15.54
C ILE A 43 -11.60 -11.28 15.93
N PRO A 44 -10.79 -12.28 15.50
CA PRO A 44 -11.07 -13.69 15.77
C PRO A 44 -11.14 -14.04 17.26
N ARG A 45 -10.34 -13.38 18.09
CA ARG A 45 -10.31 -13.60 19.56
C ARG A 45 -11.60 -13.14 20.22
N LEU A 46 -12.10 -11.97 19.84
CA LEU A 46 -13.36 -11.43 20.34
C LEU A 46 -14.53 -12.30 19.88
N TYR A 47 -14.51 -12.78 18.64
CA TYR A 47 -15.55 -13.70 18.16
C TYR A 47 -15.67 -14.95 19.04
N ARG A 48 -14.56 -15.62 19.36
CA ARG A 48 -14.56 -16.80 20.25
C ARG A 48 -15.07 -16.48 21.65
N TYR A 49 -14.76 -15.29 22.16
CA TYR A 49 -15.28 -14.84 23.44
C TYR A 49 -16.80 -14.64 23.38
N LEU A 50 -17.30 -14.01 22.31
CA LEU A 50 -18.73 -13.76 22.10
C LEU A 50 -19.51 -15.04 21.80
N GLU A 51 -18.91 -16.04 21.16
CA GLU A 51 -19.51 -17.36 20.89
C GLU A 51 -19.88 -18.11 22.19
N ASN A 52 -19.24 -17.77 23.32
CA ASN A 52 -19.61 -18.32 24.63
C ASN A 52 -20.82 -17.63 25.26
N GLN A 53 -21.17 -16.42 24.81
CA GLN A 53 -22.22 -15.59 25.39
C GLN A 53 -23.44 -15.49 24.47
N PHE A 54 -23.23 -15.62 23.16
CA PHE A 54 -24.23 -15.46 22.12
C PHE A 54 -24.29 -16.70 21.25
N GLU A 55 -25.48 -16.94 20.71
CA GLU A 55 -25.75 -17.94 19.71
C GLU A 55 -25.11 -17.51 18.37
N LEU A 56 -23.91 -18.01 18.10
CA LEU A 56 -23.14 -17.69 16.89
C LEU A 56 -22.77 -18.96 16.09
N PRO A 57 -22.61 -18.84 14.75
CA PRO A 57 -22.12 -19.93 13.93
C PRO A 57 -20.71 -20.39 14.36
N SER A 58 -20.47 -21.70 14.34
CA SER A 58 -19.12 -22.20 14.63
C SER A 58 -18.09 -21.69 13.62
N ILE A 59 -16.82 -21.57 14.04
CA ILE A 59 -15.71 -21.23 13.12
C ILE A 59 -15.67 -22.19 11.94
N ARG A 60 -15.95 -23.48 12.15
CA ARG A 60 -16.02 -24.47 11.07
C ARG A 60 -17.08 -24.10 10.04
N THR A 61 -18.27 -23.70 10.49
CA THR A 61 -19.35 -23.21 9.62
C THR A 61 -18.89 -22.00 8.80
N LEU A 62 -18.22 -21.03 9.42
CA LEU A 62 -17.70 -19.85 8.73
C LEU A 62 -16.63 -20.22 7.70
N THR A 63 -15.71 -21.13 8.03
CA THR A 63 -14.69 -21.64 7.10
C THR A 63 -15.32 -22.40 5.93
N THR A 64 -16.39 -23.17 6.15
CA THR A 64 -17.15 -23.83 5.08
C THR A 64 -17.86 -22.83 4.17
N VAL A 65 -18.33 -21.70 4.70
CA VAL A 65 -18.89 -20.62 3.86
C VAL A 65 -17.80 -20.03 2.97
N LEU A 66 -16.64 -19.73 3.52
CA LEU A 66 -15.49 -19.21 2.77
C LEU A 66 -14.99 -20.19 1.71
N SER A 67 -14.96 -21.50 2.01
CA SER A 67 -14.45 -22.51 1.09
C SER A 67 -15.32 -22.66 -0.17
N LYS A 68 -16.56 -22.18 -0.15
CA LYS A 68 -17.45 -22.16 -1.32
C LYS A 68 -17.10 -21.04 -2.30
N ILE A 69 -16.31 -20.05 -1.88
CA ILE A 69 -15.90 -18.95 -2.75
C ILE A 69 -14.65 -19.39 -3.51
N PRO A 70 -14.72 -19.58 -4.84
CA PRO A 70 -13.57 -20.03 -5.62
C PRO A 70 -12.57 -18.87 -5.74
N PHE A 71 -11.54 -18.87 -4.90
CA PHE A 71 -10.33 -18.09 -5.14
C PHE A 71 -9.34 -18.98 -5.90
N ALA A 72 -9.19 -18.66 -7.18
CA ALA A 72 -8.15 -19.18 -8.07
C ALA A 72 -7.18 -18.03 -8.41
N SER A 73 -6.03 -18.37 -8.99
CA SER A 73 -5.11 -17.37 -9.55
C SER A 73 -5.82 -16.56 -10.65
N GLY A 74 -5.37 -15.33 -10.86
CA GLY A 74 -5.98 -14.41 -11.80
C GLY A 74 -7.21 -13.71 -11.24
N LEU A 75 -8.08 -13.28 -12.14
CA LEU A 75 -9.20 -12.40 -11.80
C LEU A 75 -10.45 -13.20 -11.45
N ASN A 76 -11.04 -12.93 -10.28
CA ASN A 76 -12.24 -13.65 -9.82
C ASN A 76 -13.51 -13.13 -10.52
N PRO A 77 -14.19 -13.92 -11.38
CA PRO A 77 -15.35 -13.46 -12.14
C PRO A 77 -16.51 -12.96 -11.27
N ALA A 78 -16.68 -13.51 -10.06
CA ALA A 78 -17.71 -13.05 -9.14
C ALA A 78 -17.44 -11.62 -8.64
N ILE A 79 -16.18 -11.32 -8.31
CA ILE A 79 -15.75 -9.96 -7.95
C ILE A 79 -15.91 -9.03 -9.15
N LEU A 80 -15.51 -9.48 -10.35
CA LEU A 80 -15.63 -8.68 -11.57
C LEU A 80 -17.09 -8.35 -11.91
N ASN A 81 -17.99 -9.32 -11.82
CA ASN A 81 -19.41 -9.09 -12.09
C ASN A 81 -20.02 -8.15 -11.05
N TYR A 82 -19.62 -8.27 -9.79
CA TYR A 82 -20.03 -7.33 -8.75
C TYR A 82 -19.54 -5.91 -9.06
N LEU A 83 -18.27 -5.75 -9.42
CA LEU A 83 -17.70 -4.45 -9.82
C LEU A 83 -18.44 -3.87 -11.03
N LYS A 84 -18.76 -4.67 -12.05
CA LYS A 84 -19.57 -4.22 -13.20
C LYS A 84 -20.93 -3.66 -12.78
N THR A 85 -21.61 -4.32 -11.84
CA THR A 85 -22.90 -3.84 -11.30
C THR A 85 -22.75 -2.55 -10.49
N GLN A 86 -21.65 -2.34 -9.79
CA GLN A 86 -21.39 -1.08 -9.10
C GLN A 86 -21.08 0.04 -10.11
N VAL A 87 -20.24 -0.25 -11.12
CA VAL A 87 -19.86 0.70 -12.17
C VAL A 87 -21.05 1.15 -13.01
N SER A 88 -22.08 0.31 -13.22
CA SER A 88 -23.29 0.73 -13.94
C SER A 88 -24.11 1.79 -13.19
N GLN A 89 -23.91 1.91 -11.88
CA GLN A 89 -24.57 2.91 -11.02
C GLN A 89 -23.73 4.17 -10.84
N MET A 90 -22.48 4.18 -11.31
CA MET A 90 -21.55 5.31 -11.20
C MET A 90 -21.79 6.34 -12.31
N THR A 91 -21.60 7.61 -11.96
CA THR A 91 -21.53 8.73 -12.93
C THR A 91 -20.28 8.62 -13.80
N GLU A 92 -20.24 9.31 -14.94
CA GLU A 92 -19.08 9.28 -15.84
C GLU A 92 -17.77 9.72 -15.16
N LEU A 93 -17.82 10.66 -14.23
CA LEU A 93 -16.64 11.12 -13.48
C LEU A 93 -16.15 10.09 -12.46
N GLU A 94 -17.04 9.26 -11.92
CA GLU A 94 -16.72 8.24 -10.92
C GLU A 94 -16.10 6.98 -11.53
N LYS A 95 -16.20 6.80 -12.85
CA LYS A 95 -15.62 5.66 -13.58
C LYS A 95 -14.12 5.78 -13.79
N PHE A 96 -13.53 6.96 -13.55
CA PHE A 96 -12.09 7.17 -13.63
C PHE A 96 -11.39 6.57 -12.41
N VAL A 97 -10.56 5.55 -12.65
CA VAL A 97 -9.86 4.82 -11.58
C VAL A 97 -8.40 4.61 -11.92
N THR A 98 -7.57 4.61 -10.88
CA THR A 98 -6.15 4.23 -10.97
C THR A 98 -5.97 2.80 -10.48
N ILE A 99 -5.18 2.01 -11.18
CA ILE A 99 -4.80 0.67 -10.73
C ILE A 99 -3.44 0.75 -10.06
N ALA A 100 -3.41 0.54 -8.75
CA ALA A 100 -2.19 0.38 -7.98
C ALA A 100 -1.92 -1.12 -7.72
N PHE A 101 -0.71 -1.58 -7.99
CA PHE A 101 -0.30 -2.96 -7.77
C PHE A 101 1.14 -3.03 -7.26
N ASP A 102 1.39 -4.02 -6.40
CA ASP A 102 2.71 -4.32 -5.85
C ASP A 102 2.83 -5.83 -5.59
N GLU A 103 4.06 -6.34 -5.62
CA GLU A 103 4.35 -7.74 -5.38
C GLU A 103 4.62 -7.97 -3.89
N ILE A 104 4.10 -9.08 -3.34
CA ILE A 104 4.41 -9.50 -1.97
C ILE A 104 5.31 -10.73 -2.06
N SER A 105 6.46 -10.67 -1.37
CA SER A 105 7.34 -11.84 -1.27
C SER A 105 6.73 -12.91 -0.36
N PHE A 106 6.49 -14.09 -0.93
CA PHE A 106 6.11 -15.29 -0.20
C PHE A 106 7.30 -16.24 -0.01
N ALA A 107 7.20 -17.14 0.97
CA ALA A 107 8.14 -18.25 1.08
C ALA A 107 8.05 -19.11 -0.21
N LYS A 108 9.21 -19.37 -0.82
CA LYS A 108 9.27 -20.20 -2.02
C LYS A 108 8.94 -21.64 -1.64
N GLY A 109 7.95 -22.23 -2.32
CA GLY A 109 7.57 -23.61 -2.08
C GLY A 109 6.35 -24.01 -2.89
N PHE A 110 6.20 -25.32 -3.04
CA PHE A 110 4.98 -25.92 -3.59
C PHE A 110 4.06 -26.27 -2.44
N TYR A 111 2.80 -25.81 -2.52
CA TYR A 111 1.81 -26.08 -1.49
C TYR A 111 0.74 -27.00 -2.04
N TYR A 112 0.61 -28.18 -1.44
CA TYR A 112 -0.46 -29.10 -1.79
C TYR A 112 -1.74 -28.76 -1.02
N VAL A 113 -2.80 -28.45 -1.76
CA VAL A 113 -4.12 -28.11 -1.25
C VAL A 113 -5.01 -29.35 -1.35
N GLY A 114 -5.03 -30.16 -0.30
CA GLY A 114 -5.63 -31.51 -0.33
C GLY A 114 -7.14 -31.55 -0.64
N ASN A 115 -7.91 -30.53 -0.27
CA ASN A 115 -9.33 -30.45 -0.64
C ASN A 115 -9.56 -30.14 -2.13
N LYS A 116 -8.57 -29.55 -2.81
CA LYS A 116 -8.61 -29.26 -4.25
C LYS A 116 -7.79 -30.24 -5.08
N GLN A 117 -6.95 -31.07 -4.44
CA GLN A 117 -5.98 -31.94 -5.10
C GLN A 117 -5.02 -31.16 -6.02
N THR A 118 -4.70 -29.91 -5.67
CA THR A 118 -3.87 -29.01 -6.48
C THR A 118 -2.56 -28.68 -5.78
N ILE A 119 -1.48 -28.56 -6.55
CA ILE A 119 -0.21 -27.98 -6.10
C ILE A 119 -0.18 -26.50 -6.53
N CYS A 120 -0.09 -25.58 -5.58
CA CYS A 120 0.00 -24.13 -5.84
C CYS A 120 1.46 -23.72 -6.10
N GLY A 121 1.69 -22.89 -7.13
CA GLY A 121 3.01 -22.38 -7.54
C GLY A 121 3.13 -21.74 -8.94
N PHE A 122 2.09 -21.76 -9.78
CA PHE A 122 2.07 -21.15 -11.12
C PHE A 122 0.92 -20.15 -11.30
N GLU A 123 1.07 -19.17 -12.20
CA GLU A 123 0.24 -17.96 -12.31
C GLU A 123 -0.43 -17.81 -13.70
N ASP A 124 -1.64 -17.25 -13.73
CA ASP A 124 -2.44 -16.94 -14.94
C ASP A 124 -3.14 -15.58 -14.73
N LEU A 125 -3.06 -14.70 -15.73
CA LEU A 125 -3.47 -13.28 -15.68
C LEU A 125 -4.56 -13.05 -16.74
N GLY A 126 -5.82 -13.16 -16.32
CA GLY A 126 -7.00 -12.97 -17.19
C GLY A 126 -7.20 -11.54 -17.71
N HIS A 127 -8.32 -11.28 -18.40
CA HIS A 127 -8.64 -10.01 -19.08
C HIS A 127 -9.82 -9.24 -18.43
N LEU A 128 -9.81 -7.90 -18.51
CA LEU A 128 -10.83 -7.00 -17.95
C LEU A 128 -11.38 -5.97 -18.94
N GLY A 129 -12.66 -5.62 -18.77
CA GLY A 129 -13.36 -4.53 -19.46
C GLY A 129 -13.47 -3.24 -18.63
N LEU A 130 -12.39 -2.86 -17.92
CA LEU A 130 -12.30 -1.58 -17.20
C LEU A 130 -11.61 -0.52 -18.05
N LYS A 131 -11.94 0.75 -17.78
CA LYS A 131 -11.35 1.92 -18.45
C LYS A 131 -10.19 2.49 -17.62
N VAL A 132 -9.01 1.89 -17.71
CA VAL A 132 -7.82 2.25 -16.92
C VAL A 132 -7.20 3.55 -17.44
N ILE A 133 -6.95 4.54 -16.58
CA ILE A 133 -6.26 5.79 -16.98
C ILE A 133 -4.79 5.86 -16.56
N ALA A 134 -4.42 5.11 -15.52
CA ALA A 134 -3.05 5.07 -15.04
C ALA A 134 -2.74 3.79 -14.27
N THR A 135 -1.47 3.40 -14.30
CA THR A 135 -0.88 2.34 -13.48
C THR A 135 0.05 2.97 -12.44
N ILE A 136 0.00 2.45 -11.20
CA ILE A 136 0.95 2.79 -10.13
C ILE A 136 1.63 1.51 -9.65
N CYS A 137 2.96 1.45 -9.72
CA CYS A 137 3.75 0.33 -9.22
C CYS A 137 5.10 0.78 -8.64
N ASP A 138 5.83 -0.15 -8.03
CA ASP A 138 7.19 0.10 -7.55
C ASP A 138 8.21 0.15 -8.72
N GLN A 139 9.49 0.37 -8.37
CA GLN A 139 10.60 0.35 -9.32
C GLN A 139 11.30 -1.03 -9.37
N GLY A 140 10.58 -2.13 -9.14
CA GLY A 140 11.12 -3.48 -9.30
C GLY A 140 11.53 -3.76 -10.75
N THR A 141 12.55 -4.59 -10.96
CA THR A 141 13.09 -4.89 -12.30
C THR A 141 12.04 -5.47 -13.24
N THR A 142 11.14 -6.30 -12.73
CA THR A 142 10.02 -6.90 -13.48
C THR A 142 9.04 -5.81 -13.94
N ASN A 143 8.62 -4.94 -13.03
CA ASN A 143 7.71 -3.83 -13.32
C ASN A 143 8.32 -2.83 -14.30
N GLN A 144 9.60 -2.48 -14.12
CA GLN A 144 10.32 -1.63 -15.06
C GLN A 144 10.38 -2.24 -16.47
N ALA A 145 10.70 -3.54 -16.58
CA ALA A 145 10.79 -4.21 -17.87
C ALA A 145 9.42 -4.29 -18.57
N ALA A 146 8.37 -4.68 -17.84
CA ALA A 146 7.02 -4.78 -18.37
C ALA A 146 6.49 -3.42 -18.86
N LEU A 147 6.61 -2.38 -18.04
CA LEU A 147 6.16 -1.04 -18.39
C LEU A 147 6.98 -0.42 -19.52
N SER A 148 8.30 -0.66 -19.55
CA SER A 148 9.14 -0.18 -20.65
C SER A 148 8.74 -0.83 -21.97
N ALA A 149 8.41 -2.12 -21.98
CA ALA A 149 7.91 -2.80 -23.17
C ALA A 149 6.61 -2.16 -23.68
N LEU A 150 5.63 -1.96 -22.78
CA LEU A 150 4.35 -1.31 -23.13
C LEU A 150 4.53 0.13 -23.63
N CYS A 151 5.36 0.93 -22.96
CA CYS A 151 5.63 2.31 -23.38
C CYS A 151 6.33 2.35 -24.75
N ASN A 152 7.28 1.46 -25.02
CA ASN A 152 8.03 1.43 -26.28
C ASN A 152 7.16 1.01 -27.49
N GLU A 153 6.13 0.17 -27.27
CA GLU A 153 5.16 -0.16 -28.32
C GLU A 153 4.38 1.07 -28.79
N THR A 154 4.10 2.00 -27.87
CA THR A 154 3.34 3.23 -28.14
C THR A 154 4.27 4.36 -28.61
N ASN A 155 5.36 4.59 -27.89
CA ASN A 155 6.29 5.71 -28.06
C ASN A 155 7.54 5.27 -28.83
N LYS A 156 7.39 5.06 -30.14
CA LYS A 156 8.47 4.54 -31.03
C LYS A 156 9.75 5.40 -31.08
N ASN A 157 9.65 6.67 -30.69
CA ASN A 157 10.79 7.60 -30.62
C ASN A 157 11.41 7.72 -29.21
N GLY A 158 10.93 6.91 -28.26
CA GLY A 158 11.41 6.88 -26.87
C GLY A 158 10.87 8.01 -25.98
N GLY A 159 10.94 7.80 -24.66
CA GLY A 159 10.80 8.86 -23.65
C GLY A 159 9.41 9.11 -23.07
N GLY A 160 8.36 8.40 -23.51
CA GLY A 160 7.02 8.51 -22.93
C GLY A 160 6.78 7.57 -21.74
N TYR A 161 6.11 8.07 -20.71
CA TYR A 161 5.63 7.30 -19.55
C TYR A 161 4.14 7.00 -19.71
N ASP A 162 3.76 6.52 -20.89
CA ASP A 162 2.38 6.23 -21.25
C ASP A 162 2.32 5.15 -22.33
N PHE A 163 1.20 4.43 -22.38
CA PHE A 163 0.92 3.44 -23.40
C PHE A 163 -0.57 3.44 -23.76
N ILE A 164 -0.93 2.93 -24.95
CA ILE A 164 -2.32 2.94 -25.44
C ILE A 164 -2.94 1.53 -25.32
N ILE A 165 -4.09 1.44 -24.65
CA ILE A 165 -4.97 0.26 -24.68
C ILE A 165 -6.33 0.69 -25.23
N ASN A 166 -6.85 0.01 -26.26
CA ASN A 166 -8.18 0.26 -26.84
C ASN A 166 -8.43 1.74 -27.19
N ASN A 167 -7.44 2.39 -27.81
CA ASN A 167 -7.51 3.81 -28.20
C ASN A 167 -7.61 4.80 -27.01
N GLN A 168 -7.20 4.36 -25.82
CA GLN A 168 -7.09 5.16 -24.62
C GLN A 168 -5.65 5.15 -24.08
N THR A 169 -5.15 6.34 -23.76
CA THR A 169 -3.86 6.52 -23.09
C THR A 169 -3.96 6.11 -21.62
N VAL A 170 -3.00 5.30 -21.20
CA VAL A 170 -2.77 4.89 -19.81
C VAL A 170 -1.41 5.43 -19.38
N PHE A 171 -1.39 6.25 -18.34
CA PHE A 171 -0.15 6.83 -17.80
C PHE A 171 0.54 5.88 -16.82
N VAL A 172 1.87 5.84 -16.89
CA VAL A 172 2.72 5.08 -15.97
C VAL A 172 3.24 6.00 -14.89
N ILE A 173 2.92 5.67 -13.63
CA ILE A 173 3.37 6.41 -12.46
C ILE A 173 4.10 5.43 -11.54
N TYR A 174 5.31 5.79 -11.10
CA TYR A 174 5.98 5.04 -10.04
C TYR A 174 5.51 5.49 -8.66
N ASP A 175 5.52 4.57 -7.70
CA ASP A 175 5.16 4.88 -6.32
C ASP A 175 6.06 5.99 -5.74
N VAL A 176 5.47 7.16 -5.52
CA VAL A 176 6.16 8.37 -5.08
C VAL A 176 6.86 8.19 -3.73
N PRO A 177 6.25 7.58 -2.69
CA PRO A 177 6.95 7.17 -1.48
C PRO A 177 8.22 6.34 -1.71
N HIS A 178 8.20 5.40 -2.66
CA HIS A 178 9.38 4.65 -3.09
C HIS A 178 10.45 5.54 -3.75
N LEU A 179 10.07 6.54 -4.55
CA LEU A 179 11.01 7.50 -5.13
C LEU A 179 11.77 8.29 -4.05
N PHE A 180 11.08 8.81 -3.03
CA PHE A 180 11.74 9.51 -1.91
C PHE A 180 12.76 8.62 -1.18
N LYS A 181 12.38 7.36 -0.92
CA LYS A 181 13.30 6.39 -0.30
C LYS A 181 14.52 6.15 -1.19
N ASN A 182 14.32 5.98 -2.49
CA ASN A 182 15.39 5.68 -3.45
C ASN A 182 16.34 6.86 -3.59
N THR A 183 15.84 8.09 -3.74
CA THR A 183 16.67 9.30 -3.75
C THR A 183 17.52 9.43 -2.49
N ARG A 184 16.91 9.25 -1.31
CA ARG A 184 17.65 9.26 -0.05
C ARG A 184 18.68 8.14 0.02
N ASN A 185 18.32 6.92 -0.41
CA ASN A 185 19.24 5.78 -0.40
C ASN A 185 20.41 5.96 -1.39
N CYS A 186 20.22 6.69 -2.48
CA CYS A 186 21.31 7.12 -3.36
C CYS A 186 22.24 8.09 -2.63
N LEU A 187 21.71 9.10 -1.92
CA LEU A 187 22.51 10.03 -1.10
C LEU A 187 23.29 9.35 0.03
N ILE A 188 22.82 8.21 0.56
CA ILE A 188 23.58 7.37 1.50
C ILE A 188 24.82 6.77 0.84
N LYS A 189 24.71 6.34 -0.42
CA LYS A 189 25.76 5.60 -1.13
C LYS A 189 26.74 6.52 -1.85
N CYS A 190 26.27 7.63 -2.41
CA CYS A 190 27.05 8.52 -3.26
C CYS A 190 26.56 9.97 -3.16
N LYS A 191 27.30 10.88 -3.82
CA LYS A 191 26.81 12.21 -4.15
C LYS A 191 25.90 12.13 -5.39
N ILE A 192 24.88 12.97 -5.44
CA ILE A 192 24.03 13.12 -6.63
C ILE A 192 24.43 14.41 -7.34
N GLU A 193 24.83 14.32 -8.60
CA GLU A 193 25.09 15.48 -9.45
C GLU A 193 23.81 15.83 -10.21
N PHE A 194 23.36 17.08 -10.12
CA PHE A 194 22.06 17.51 -10.68
C PHE A 194 22.17 18.77 -11.56
N GLY A 195 23.38 19.25 -11.79
CA GLY A 195 23.67 20.38 -12.67
C GLY A 195 25.18 20.61 -12.79
N PRO A 196 25.61 21.55 -13.66
CA PRO A 196 27.04 21.86 -13.82
C PRO A 196 27.67 22.26 -12.49
N ASN A 197 28.63 21.47 -12.00
CA ASN A 197 29.32 21.65 -10.71
C ASN A 197 28.41 21.65 -9.46
N LYS A 198 27.14 21.22 -9.58
CA LYS A 198 26.21 21.12 -8.45
C LYS A 198 26.05 19.67 -8.01
N PHE A 199 26.13 19.46 -6.69
CA PHE A 199 25.94 18.12 -6.12
C PHE A 199 25.30 18.15 -4.74
N ALA A 200 24.55 17.10 -4.44
CA ALA A 200 23.95 16.85 -3.14
C ALA A 200 24.66 15.69 -2.43
N LYS A 201 24.84 15.81 -1.11
CA LYS A 201 25.47 14.78 -0.25
C LYS A 201 24.71 14.65 1.06
N LEU A 202 24.47 13.41 1.51
CA LEU A 202 23.92 13.17 2.85
C LEU A 202 24.82 13.72 3.97
N GLY A 203 26.13 13.81 3.73
CA GLY A 203 27.07 14.42 4.67
C GLY A 203 26.74 15.87 5.02
N HIS A 204 26.26 16.68 4.07
CA HIS A 204 25.86 18.06 4.37
C HIS A 204 24.61 18.08 5.26
N ILE A 205 23.65 17.18 5.02
CA ILE A 205 22.44 17.02 5.84
C ILE A 205 22.83 16.58 7.26
N GLN A 206 23.72 15.60 7.40
CA GLN A 206 24.18 15.13 8.72
C GLN A 206 24.92 16.24 9.47
N ASN A 207 25.81 16.98 8.79
CA ASN A 207 26.54 18.10 9.39
C ASN A 207 25.60 19.19 9.89
N ALA A 208 24.57 19.55 9.11
CA ALA A 208 23.57 20.53 9.53
C ALA A 208 22.79 20.07 10.77
N TYR A 209 22.43 18.79 10.85
CA TYR A 209 21.81 18.23 12.05
C TYR A 209 22.73 18.31 13.28
N GLU A 210 24.00 17.94 13.14
CA GLU A 210 24.98 18.01 14.23
C GLU A 210 25.28 19.45 14.68
N LEU A 211 25.31 20.40 13.74
CA LEU A 211 25.46 21.82 14.04
C LEU A 211 24.24 22.39 14.76
N ASP A 212 23.02 22.05 14.32
CA ASP A 212 21.78 22.46 15.00
C ASP A 212 21.75 21.99 16.47
N LEU A 213 22.28 20.78 16.74
CA LEU A 213 22.41 20.26 18.10
C LEU A 213 23.43 21.01 18.96
N LYS A 214 24.52 21.53 18.37
CA LYS A 214 25.64 22.14 19.09
C LYS A 214 25.47 23.65 19.28
N VAL A 215 25.02 24.34 18.23
CA VAL A 215 25.06 25.80 18.13
C VAL A 215 23.76 26.44 18.63
N ARG A 216 22.61 25.77 18.47
CA ARG A 216 21.31 26.35 18.83
C ARG A 216 20.83 25.89 20.20
N THR A 217 20.36 26.83 21.01
CA THR A 217 19.58 26.55 22.22
C THR A 217 18.22 25.92 21.87
N TYR A 218 17.56 26.43 20.82
CA TYR A 218 16.30 25.93 20.31
C TYR A 218 16.48 25.28 18.95
N LYS A 219 16.30 23.95 18.90
CA LYS A 219 16.58 23.12 17.73
C LYS A 219 15.59 23.40 16.59
N GLN A 220 16.10 23.73 15.41
CA GLN A 220 15.30 23.86 14.20
C GLN A 220 14.90 22.46 13.68
N LEU A 221 15.77 21.46 13.81
CA LEU A 221 15.64 20.14 13.22
C LEU A 221 15.03 19.09 14.18
N ARG A 222 13.98 19.49 14.93
CA ARG A 222 13.35 18.70 16.02
C ARG A 222 12.76 17.35 15.62
N LYS A 223 12.46 17.14 14.33
CA LYS A 223 11.72 15.96 13.84
C LYS A 223 12.62 14.72 13.65
N LEU A 224 13.93 14.91 13.52
CA LEU A 224 14.89 13.82 13.35
C LEU A 224 15.55 13.44 14.68
N LYS A 225 16.09 12.23 14.71
CA LYS A 225 16.86 11.67 15.82
C LYS A 225 18.21 11.22 15.30
N GLN A 226 19.24 11.23 16.13
CA GLN A 226 20.61 10.90 15.73
C GLN A 226 20.71 9.52 15.04
N HIS A 227 19.99 8.52 15.53
CA HIS A 227 19.99 7.18 14.92
C HIS A 227 19.41 7.15 13.49
N TYR A 228 18.66 8.15 13.03
CA TYR A 228 18.15 8.22 11.65
C TYR A 228 19.25 8.38 10.59
N PHE A 229 20.47 8.74 11.01
CA PHE A 229 21.67 8.80 10.17
C PHE A 229 22.50 7.50 10.23
N ASN A 230 22.03 6.46 10.93
CA ASN A 230 22.66 5.15 10.90
C ASN A 230 22.41 4.47 9.55
N SER A 231 23.35 4.65 8.62
CA SER A 231 23.30 4.09 7.27
C SER A 231 23.51 2.57 7.22
N ALA A 232 23.85 1.91 8.32
CA ALA A 232 23.92 0.44 8.38
C ALA A 232 22.54 -0.21 8.58
N ASP A 233 21.57 0.52 9.16
CA ASP A 233 20.26 -0.01 9.53
C ASP A 233 19.31 -0.09 8.30
N SER A 234 18.97 -1.32 7.92
CA SER A 234 18.06 -1.60 6.80
C SER A 234 16.62 -1.16 7.07
N TYR A 235 16.14 -1.21 8.32
CA TYR A 235 14.79 -0.75 8.68
C TYR A 235 14.67 0.77 8.51
N ILE A 236 15.74 1.51 8.81
CA ILE A 236 15.80 2.96 8.57
C ILE A 236 15.81 3.27 7.07
N LYS A 237 16.49 2.45 6.25
CA LYS A 237 16.47 2.56 4.78
C LYS A 237 15.07 2.38 4.19
N MET A 238 14.22 1.57 4.82
CA MET A 238 12.85 1.29 4.36
C MET A 238 11.80 2.32 4.83
N ARG A 239 12.10 3.14 5.85
CA ARG A 239 11.13 4.10 6.41
C ARG A 239 11.04 5.38 5.59
N VAL A 240 9.97 5.51 4.80
CA VAL A 240 9.63 6.73 4.01
C VAL A 240 9.63 7.98 4.89
N LYS A 241 9.06 7.90 6.09
CA LYS A 241 9.02 9.01 7.05
C LYS A 241 10.41 9.62 7.30
N ILE A 242 11.44 8.80 7.42
CA ILE A 242 12.80 9.26 7.67
C ILE A 242 13.36 9.94 6.43
N ALA A 243 13.16 9.33 5.24
CA ALA A 243 13.62 9.91 3.98
C ALA A 243 13.01 11.30 3.73
N VAL A 244 11.69 11.45 3.91
CA VAL A 244 10.98 12.73 3.75
C VAL A 244 11.45 13.77 4.77
N GLN A 245 11.75 13.37 6.01
CA GLN A 245 12.27 14.30 7.00
C GLN A 245 13.71 14.76 6.70
N GLN A 246 14.55 13.88 6.16
CA GLN A 246 15.92 14.22 5.74
C GLN A 246 15.94 15.12 4.49
N LEU A 247 14.99 14.93 3.57
CA LEU A 247 14.82 15.69 2.33
C LEU A 247 13.73 16.75 2.47
N SER A 248 13.67 17.44 3.61
CA SER A 248 12.64 18.45 3.88
C SER A 248 13.16 19.87 3.69
N GLU A 249 12.26 20.79 3.39
CA GLU A 249 12.55 22.23 3.32
C GLU A 249 13.23 22.75 4.61
N SER A 250 12.87 22.23 5.78
CA SER A 250 13.48 22.66 7.04
C SER A 250 14.98 22.32 7.10
N PHE A 251 15.43 21.28 6.38
CA PHE A 251 16.85 20.97 6.22
C PHE A 251 17.52 21.92 5.24
N ALA A 252 16.89 22.19 4.11
CA ALA A 252 17.39 23.15 3.13
C ALA A 252 17.62 24.52 3.79
N ALA A 253 16.63 25.03 4.53
CA ALA A 253 16.73 26.29 5.26
C ALA A 253 17.82 26.27 6.34
N ALA A 254 18.00 25.16 7.06
CA ALA A 254 19.06 25.04 8.07
C ALA A 254 20.46 25.04 7.42
N ILE A 255 20.64 24.28 6.33
CA ILE A 255 21.90 24.24 5.57
C ILE A 255 22.21 25.62 5.00
N GLU A 256 21.25 26.27 4.35
CA GLU A 256 21.40 27.63 3.81
C GLU A 256 21.82 28.61 4.91
N THR A 257 21.14 28.59 6.06
CA THR A 257 21.47 29.46 7.20
C THR A 257 22.90 29.22 7.67
N PHE A 258 23.30 27.96 7.88
CA PHE A 258 24.65 27.64 8.36
C PHE A 258 25.75 27.96 7.34
N THR A 259 25.47 27.82 6.05
CA THR A 259 26.38 28.25 4.99
C THR A 259 26.52 29.78 4.97
N ALA A 260 25.41 30.52 5.08
CA ALA A 260 25.41 31.99 5.07
C ALA A 260 26.20 32.59 6.24
N VAL A 261 26.18 31.96 7.42
CA VAL A 261 26.97 32.40 8.58
C VAL A 261 28.40 31.82 8.61
N GLY A 262 28.82 31.07 7.58
CA GLY A 262 30.16 30.52 7.47
C GLY A 262 30.44 29.29 8.37
N LEU A 263 29.41 28.64 8.91
CA LEU A 263 29.54 27.42 9.72
C LEU A 263 29.56 26.14 8.87
N MET A 264 29.16 26.22 7.61
CA MET A 264 29.22 25.14 6.63
C MET A 264 29.90 25.62 5.35
N PRO A 265 30.55 24.72 4.60
CA PRO A 265 31.24 25.10 3.38
C PRO A 265 30.23 25.54 2.30
N THR A 266 30.69 26.36 1.34
CA THR A 266 29.81 27.00 0.34
C THR A 266 29.10 25.99 -0.55
N GLU A 267 29.74 24.86 -0.86
CA GLU A 267 29.14 23.77 -1.64
C GLU A 267 27.95 23.09 -0.94
N ALA A 268 27.74 23.31 0.36
CA ALA A 268 26.57 22.78 1.05
C ALA A 268 25.27 23.45 0.57
N SER A 269 25.34 24.69 0.05
CA SER A 269 24.21 25.37 -0.59
C SER A 269 23.60 24.56 -1.74
N HIS A 270 24.42 23.80 -2.48
CA HIS A 270 23.94 22.92 -3.54
C HIS A 270 23.02 21.81 -2.99
N THR A 271 23.24 21.35 -1.76
CA THR A 271 22.38 20.34 -1.13
C THR A 271 21.10 20.93 -0.56
N ALA A 272 21.08 22.23 -0.27
CA ALA A 272 19.84 22.93 0.09
C ALA A 272 18.96 23.19 -1.15
N GLU A 273 19.58 23.42 -2.31
CA GLU A 273 18.88 23.60 -3.59
C GLU A 273 18.27 22.31 -4.14
N PHE A 274 18.99 21.18 -3.98
CA PHE A 274 18.57 19.85 -4.43
C PHE A 274 17.37 19.30 -3.66
#